data_AF-D3E4L7-F1
#
_entry.id   AF-D3E4L7-F1
#
_cell.length_a   1.000
_cell.length_b   1.000
_cell.length_c   1.000
_cell.angle_alpha   90.00
_cell.angle_beta   90.00
_cell.angle_gamma   90.00
#
_symmetry.space_group_name_H-M   'P 1'
#
loop_
_entity.id
_entity.type
_entity.pdbx_description
1 polymer ?
#
loop_
_entity_poly.entity_id
_entity_poly.type
_entity_poly.pdbx_seq_one_letter_code
_entity_poly.pdbx_strand_id
1 'polypeptide(L)'
;MTLSNAEYKQKYIEYLILLLLGDFKNKLSVLHIQKEIYLLYNFDVELKKLFSFVKHYKGPYLDLINSCCETPFYLDGCWEYFEPKEKISGGFLKITDKGYKEYLKFLQKIKDENQEELLHINTAISMLNRLYGSLDCEELLLLIYTEFPEYTEKSEVYSNIISKKTNIAKNLFEKKVISEEKYNELSGIL
;
A
#
# COMPACT_ATOMS: atom_id res chain seq x y z
N MET A 1 13.42 7.64 -27.29
CA MET A 1 12.32 6.65 -27.37
C MET A 1 11.26 7.05 -26.36
N THR A 2 10.03 7.26 -26.82
CA THR A 2 8.85 7.44 -25.95
C THR A 2 8.44 6.07 -25.40
N LEU A 3 8.20 5.96 -24.10
CA LEU A 3 7.69 4.72 -23.49
C LEU A 3 6.31 4.39 -24.05
N SER A 4 6.01 3.11 -24.22
CA SER A 4 4.63 2.65 -24.41
C SER A 4 3.81 2.92 -23.15
N ASN A 5 2.47 2.91 -23.28
CA ASN A 5 1.58 3.13 -22.13
C ASN A 5 1.78 2.06 -21.03
N ALA A 6 2.02 0.80 -21.41
CA ALA A 6 2.28 -0.28 -20.46
C ALA A 6 3.59 -0.07 -19.69
N GLU A 7 4.66 0.27 -20.41
CA GLU A 7 5.97 0.59 -19.83
C GLU A 7 5.90 1.79 -18.88
N TYR A 8 5.17 2.84 -19.26
CA TYR A 8 4.96 4.01 -18.40
C TYR A 8 4.24 3.62 -17.10
N LYS A 9 3.15 2.85 -17.19
CA LYS A 9 2.40 2.36 -16.03
C LYS A 9 3.25 1.52 -15.09
N GLN A 10 4.01 0.58 -15.64
CA GLN A 10 4.91 -0.27 -14.86
C GLN A 10 5.96 0.57 -14.14
N LYS A 11 6.65 1.44 -14.88
CA LYS A 11 7.65 2.35 -14.29
C LYS A 11 7.04 3.17 -13.17
N TYR A 12 5.86 3.73 -13.38
CA TYR A 12 5.17 4.54 -12.38
C TYR A 12 4.90 3.75 -11.09
N ILE A 13 4.36 2.52 -11.20
CA ILE A 13 4.14 1.64 -10.03
C ILE A 13 5.44 1.32 -9.31
N GLU A 14 6.51 0.98 -10.04
CA GLU A 14 7.80 0.69 -9.43
C GLU A 14 8.34 1.89 -8.63
N TYR A 15 8.19 3.12 -9.14
CA TYR A 15 8.59 4.32 -8.39
C TYR A 15 7.68 4.61 -7.19
N LEU A 16 6.37 4.30 -7.25
CA LEU A 16 5.51 4.37 -6.05
C LEU A 16 5.97 3.37 -4.98
N ILE A 17 6.31 2.14 -5.38
CA ILE A 17 6.85 1.12 -4.47
C ILE A 17 8.16 1.60 -3.85
N LEU A 18 9.05 2.20 -4.65
CA LEU A 18 10.30 2.78 -4.16
C LEU A 18 10.07 3.87 -3.10
N LEU A 19 9.09 4.76 -3.32
CA LEU A 19 8.75 5.81 -2.36
C LEU A 19 8.21 5.21 -1.05
N LEU A 20 7.30 4.24 -1.14
CA LEU A 20 6.74 3.53 0.02
C LEU A 20 7.85 2.88 0.85
N LEU A 21 8.72 2.10 0.20
CA LEU A 21 9.81 1.38 0.85
C LEU A 21 10.94 2.31 1.35
N GLY A 22 11.23 3.40 0.66
CA GLY A 22 12.30 4.32 1.04
C GLY A 22 11.99 5.13 2.31
N ASP A 23 10.72 5.44 2.50
CA ASP A 23 10.22 6.13 3.70
C ASP A 23 10.01 5.15 4.88
N PHE A 24 9.86 3.86 4.61
CA PHE A 24 9.65 2.82 5.61
C PHE A 24 10.89 1.93 5.83
N LYS A 25 11.60 2.14 6.94
CA LYS A 25 12.88 1.43 7.24
C LYS A 25 12.77 -0.08 7.45
N ASN A 26 11.57 -0.62 7.63
CA ASN A 26 11.32 -2.04 7.87
C ASN A 26 10.81 -2.73 6.59
N LYS A 27 10.53 -4.04 6.67
CA LYS A 27 9.88 -4.75 5.56
C LYS A 27 8.39 -4.38 5.47
N LEU A 28 7.86 -4.18 4.26
CA LEU A 28 6.42 -4.04 3.99
C LEU A 28 5.91 -5.29 3.30
N SER A 29 4.70 -5.75 3.65
CA SER A 29 4.08 -6.84 2.89
C SER A 29 3.59 -6.34 1.53
N VAL A 30 3.46 -7.24 0.55
CA VAL A 30 2.80 -6.93 -0.73
C VAL A 30 1.37 -6.44 -0.50
N LEU A 31 0.67 -7.00 0.49
CA LEU A 31 -0.67 -6.53 0.86
C LEU A 31 -0.67 -5.04 1.24
N HIS A 32 0.26 -4.60 2.09
CA HIS A 32 0.40 -3.20 2.49
C HIS A 32 0.61 -2.31 1.26
N ILE A 33 1.59 -2.65 0.42
CA ILE A 33 1.87 -1.92 -0.83
C ILE A 33 0.61 -1.82 -1.70
N GLN A 34 -0.10 -2.93 -1.89
CA GLN A 34 -1.34 -2.97 -2.66
C GLN A 34 -2.40 -2.01 -2.11
N LYS A 35 -2.60 -1.97 -0.77
CA LYS A 35 -3.65 -1.18 -0.14
C LYS A 35 -3.26 0.28 -0.01
N GLU A 36 -2.01 0.58 0.27
CA GLU A 36 -1.54 1.96 0.34
C GLU A 36 -1.57 2.62 -1.03
N ILE A 37 -1.16 1.93 -2.10
CA ILE A 37 -1.34 2.44 -3.47
C ILE A 37 -2.84 2.59 -3.81
N TYR A 38 -3.71 1.68 -3.34
CA TYR A 38 -5.15 1.84 -3.52
C TYR A 38 -5.72 3.07 -2.78
N LEU A 39 -5.22 3.34 -1.57
CA LEU A 39 -5.61 4.54 -0.82
C LEU A 39 -5.17 5.80 -1.57
N LEU A 40 -3.92 5.86 -2.04
CA LEU A 40 -3.45 6.94 -2.91
C LEU A 40 -4.32 7.10 -4.17
N TYR A 41 -4.65 5.99 -4.82
CA TYR A 41 -5.53 5.95 -5.98
C TYR A 41 -6.90 6.59 -5.70
N ASN A 42 -7.43 6.50 -4.48
CA ASN A 42 -8.70 7.13 -4.15
C ASN A 42 -8.62 8.64 -3.95
N PHE A 43 -7.44 9.16 -3.56
CA PHE A 43 -7.18 10.59 -3.36
C PHE A 43 -6.71 11.31 -4.64
N ASP A 44 -5.99 10.62 -5.52
CA ASP A 44 -5.33 11.23 -6.69
C ASP A 44 -6.07 10.92 -8.01
N VAL A 45 -6.49 11.97 -8.73
CA VAL A 45 -7.25 11.84 -9.98
C VAL A 45 -6.41 11.28 -11.14
N GLU A 46 -5.11 11.57 -11.17
CA GLU A 46 -4.22 11.07 -12.22
C GLU A 46 -3.97 9.57 -12.04
N LEU A 47 -3.81 9.09 -10.81
CA LEU A 47 -3.77 7.65 -10.53
C LEU A 47 -5.03 6.92 -11.03
N LYS A 48 -6.21 7.54 -10.91
CA LYS A 48 -7.48 6.99 -11.42
C LYS A 48 -7.51 6.85 -12.94
N LYS A 49 -6.81 7.73 -13.68
CA LYS A 49 -6.69 7.64 -15.13
C LYS A 49 -5.71 6.55 -15.57
N LEU A 50 -4.68 6.31 -14.75
CA LEU A 50 -3.61 5.36 -15.08
C LEU A 50 -3.97 3.91 -14.76
N PHE A 51 -4.69 3.68 -13.67
CA PHE A 51 -4.91 2.34 -13.14
C PHE A 51 -6.39 2.06 -12.88
N SER A 52 -6.72 0.78 -12.71
CA SER A 52 -8.07 0.35 -12.36
C SER A 52 -7.97 -0.85 -11.44
N PHE A 53 -8.44 -0.68 -10.21
CA PHE A 53 -8.45 -1.76 -9.22
C PHE A 53 -9.69 -2.64 -9.41
N VAL A 54 -9.53 -3.94 -9.16
CA VAL A 54 -10.60 -4.93 -9.23
C VAL A 54 -10.88 -5.53 -7.85
N LYS A 55 -12.08 -6.07 -7.66
CA LYS A 55 -12.43 -6.88 -6.48
C LYS A 55 -11.67 -8.20 -6.54
N HIS A 56 -11.03 -8.57 -5.43
CA HIS A 56 -10.21 -9.77 -5.32
C HIS A 56 -10.28 -10.40 -3.92
N TYR A 57 -9.62 -11.54 -3.72
CA TYR A 57 -9.67 -12.36 -2.51
C TYR A 57 -9.26 -11.65 -1.21
N LYS A 58 -8.58 -10.50 -1.31
CA LYS A 58 -8.13 -9.67 -0.20
C LYS A 58 -8.53 -8.21 -0.39
N GLY A 59 -9.65 -7.94 -1.06
CA GLY A 59 -10.13 -6.59 -1.34
C GLY A 59 -9.56 -5.98 -2.64
N PRO A 60 -9.30 -4.66 -2.70
CA PRO A 60 -8.90 -3.98 -3.93
C PRO A 60 -7.54 -4.46 -4.43
N TYR A 61 -7.45 -4.78 -5.71
CA TYR A 61 -6.27 -5.43 -6.28
C TYR A 61 -5.96 -4.98 -7.70
N LEU A 62 -4.69 -5.03 -8.07
CA LEU A 62 -4.11 -4.65 -9.35
C LEU A 62 -2.89 -5.53 -9.58
N ASP A 63 -2.97 -6.45 -10.55
CA ASP A 63 -1.91 -7.44 -10.86
C ASP A 63 -0.54 -6.81 -11.09
N LEU A 64 -0.51 -5.64 -11.74
CA LEU A 64 0.74 -4.93 -12.03
C LEU A 64 1.56 -4.63 -10.76
N ILE A 65 0.92 -4.37 -9.62
CA ILE A 65 1.62 -4.14 -8.35
C ILE A 65 2.33 -5.42 -7.89
N ASN A 66 1.67 -6.57 -7.96
CA ASN A 66 2.28 -7.86 -7.64
C ASN A 66 3.48 -8.16 -8.56
N SER A 67 3.30 -8.02 -9.89
CA SER A 67 4.39 -8.25 -10.85
C SER A 67 5.59 -7.34 -10.59
N CYS A 68 5.35 -6.06 -10.27
CA CYS A 68 6.42 -5.12 -9.94
C CYS A 68 7.11 -5.49 -8.62
N CYS A 69 6.35 -5.95 -7.62
CA CYS A 69 6.91 -6.35 -6.34
C CYS A 69 7.88 -7.53 -6.47
N GLU A 70 7.49 -8.56 -7.22
CA GLU A 70 8.25 -9.80 -7.38
C GLU A 70 9.42 -9.64 -8.36
N THR A 71 9.18 -8.96 -9.49
CA THR A 71 10.13 -8.84 -10.59
C THR A 71 10.13 -7.42 -11.20
N PRO A 72 10.75 -6.43 -10.52
CA PRO A 72 10.87 -5.09 -11.06
C PRO A 72 11.74 -5.05 -12.31
N PHE A 73 11.34 -4.26 -13.30
CA PHE A 73 12.09 -4.10 -14.56
C PHE A 73 12.95 -2.84 -14.56
N TYR A 74 12.39 -1.69 -14.13
CA TYR A 74 13.09 -0.40 -14.15
C TYR A 74 13.93 -0.17 -12.90
N LEU A 75 13.49 -0.73 -11.78
CA LEU A 75 14.12 -0.62 -10.47
C LEU A 75 14.67 -1.96 -9.98
N ASP A 76 15.16 -2.79 -10.90
CA ASP A 76 15.78 -4.08 -10.59
C ASP A 76 16.82 -3.95 -9.45
N GLY A 77 16.76 -4.86 -8.49
CA GLY A 77 17.62 -4.90 -7.31
C GLY A 77 17.45 -3.73 -6.31
N CYS A 78 16.42 -2.89 -6.45
CA CYS A 78 16.13 -1.84 -5.46
C CYS A 78 15.44 -2.39 -4.21
N TRP A 79 14.86 -3.58 -4.27
CA TRP A 79 14.33 -4.30 -3.12
C TRP A 79 14.53 -5.80 -3.26
N GLU A 80 14.49 -6.48 -2.12
CA GLU A 80 14.45 -7.93 -2.02
C GLU A 80 13.03 -8.38 -1.73
N TYR A 81 12.56 -9.38 -2.48
CA TYR A 81 11.29 -10.06 -2.23
C TYR A 81 11.51 -11.29 -1.33
N PHE A 82 10.63 -11.44 -0.34
CA PHE A 82 10.60 -12.56 0.58
C PHE A 82 9.25 -13.26 0.48
N GLU A 83 9.28 -14.54 0.16
CA GLU A 83 8.09 -15.40 0.08
C GLU A 83 7.27 -15.36 1.39
N PRO A 84 5.93 -15.36 1.29
CA PRO A 84 5.08 -15.38 2.47
C PRO A 84 5.18 -16.70 3.22
N LYS A 85 5.16 -16.63 4.56
CA LYS A 85 4.91 -17.80 5.42
C LYS A 85 3.42 -18.00 5.70
N GLU A 86 2.62 -16.97 5.46
CA GLU A 86 1.20 -16.89 5.73
C GLU A 86 0.45 -16.39 4.49
N LYS A 87 -0.79 -16.89 4.28
CA LYS A 87 -1.53 -16.62 3.04
C LYS A 87 -1.84 -15.14 2.81
N ILE A 88 -1.94 -14.33 3.86
CA ILE A 88 -2.54 -13.00 3.77
C ILE A 88 -1.60 -11.93 3.21
N SER A 89 -0.31 -11.97 3.55
CA SER A 89 0.65 -10.90 3.23
C SER A 89 1.01 -10.79 1.75
N GLY A 90 1.01 -11.92 1.04
CA GLY A 90 1.48 -11.98 -0.37
C GLY A 90 3.00 -11.85 -0.51
N GLY A 91 3.75 -12.01 0.58
CA GLY A 91 5.19 -11.82 0.65
C GLY A 91 5.55 -10.47 1.26
N PHE A 92 6.85 -10.22 1.38
CA PHE A 92 7.39 -8.98 1.94
C PHE A 92 8.48 -8.42 1.03
N LEU A 93 8.60 -7.10 1.03
CA LEU A 93 9.68 -6.38 0.38
C LEU A 93 10.52 -5.69 1.43
N LYS A 94 11.83 -5.69 1.21
CA LYS A 94 12.78 -4.88 1.97
C LYS A 94 13.63 -4.10 1.00
N ILE A 95 13.74 -2.79 1.21
CA ILE A 95 14.61 -1.95 0.38
C ILE A 95 16.07 -2.37 0.55
N THR A 96 16.82 -2.39 -0.54
CA THR A 96 18.28 -2.61 -0.52
C THR A 96 19.02 -1.29 -0.36
N ASP A 97 20.33 -1.34 -0.09
CA ASP A 97 21.16 -0.12 -0.12
C ASP A 97 21.15 0.56 -1.49
N LYS A 98 21.05 -0.22 -2.57
CA LYS A 98 20.88 0.29 -3.94
C LYS A 98 19.56 1.03 -4.07
N GLY A 99 18.47 0.43 -3.62
CA GLY A 99 17.15 1.05 -3.64
C GLY A 99 17.09 2.30 -2.80
N TYR A 100 17.67 2.30 -1.60
CA TYR A 100 17.66 3.48 -0.75
C TYR A 100 18.44 4.66 -1.37
N LYS A 101 19.56 4.38 -2.04
CA LYS A 101 20.27 5.40 -2.84
C LYS A 101 19.43 5.93 -3.99
N GLU A 102 18.73 5.06 -4.71
CA GLU A 102 17.85 5.47 -5.82
C GLU A 102 16.65 6.28 -5.31
N TYR A 103 16.08 5.92 -4.16
CA TYR A 103 15.04 6.68 -3.48
C TYR A 103 15.50 8.10 -3.15
N LEU A 104 16.66 8.26 -2.50
CA LEU A 104 17.19 9.58 -2.17
C LEU A 104 17.46 10.43 -3.42
N LYS A 105 18.03 9.81 -4.47
CA LYS A 105 18.26 10.46 -5.76
C LYS A 105 16.95 10.89 -6.43
N PHE A 106 15.93 10.04 -6.40
CA PHE A 106 14.63 10.35 -6.97
C PHE A 106 13.94 11.49 -6.23
N LEU A 107 13.97 11.48 -4.89
CA LEU A 107 13.45 12.59 -4.09
C LEU A 107 14.19 13.90 -4.36
N GLN A 108 15.51 13.86 -4.49
CA GLN A 108 16.29 15.05 -4.82
C GLN A 108 15.89 15.58 -6.21
N LYS A 109 15.75 14.69 -7.19
CA LYS A 109 15.28 15.06 -8.53
C LYS A 109 13.90 15.72 -8.52
N ILE A 110 12.95 15.15 -7.80
CA ILE A 110 11.59 15.73 -7.65
C ILE A 110 11.66 17.18 -7.15
N LYS A 111 12.54 17.44 -6.16
CA LYS A 111 12.75 18.78 -5.59
C LYS A 111 13.44 19.73 -6.57
N ASP A 112 14.53 19.28 -7.20
CA ASP A 112 15.32 20.09 -8.12
C ASP A 112 14.51 20.50 -9.37
N GLU A 113 13.63 19.62 -9.84
CA GLU A 113 12.77 19.86 -11.00
C GLU A 113 11.42 20.52 -10.62
N ASN A 114 11.22 20.87 -9.34
CA ASN A 114 10.00 21.45 -8.79
C ASN A 114 8.71 20.70 -9.21
N GLN A 115 8.74 19.36 -9.12
CA GLN A 115 7.60 18.51 -9.47
C GLN A 115 6.60 18.45 -8.31
N GLU A 116 5.81 19.52 -8.16
CA GLU A 116 4.85 19.72 -7.06
C GLU A 116 3.89 18.53 -6.86
N GLU A 117 3.37 17.97 -7.96
CA GLU A 117 2.47 16.82 -7.92
C GLU A 117 3.12 15.59 -7.25
N LEU A 118 4.36 15.27 -7.62
CA LEU A 118 5.10 14.16 -7.01
C LEU A 118 5.50 14.44 -5.56
N LEU A 119 5.73 15.72 -5.18
CA LEU A 119 5.93 16.09 -3.78
C LEU A 119 4.68 15.85 -2.93
N HIS A 120 3.50 16.14 -3.46
CA HIS A 120 2.23 15.86 -2.79
C HIS A 120 2.00 14.35 -2.63
N ILE A 121 2.26 13.57 -3.68
CA ILE A 121 2.19 12.10 -3.62
C ILE A 121 3.16 11.55 -2.57
N ASN A 122 4.41 12.01 -2.56
CA ASN A 122 5.39 11.58 -1.56
C ASN A 122 4.95 11.94 -0.13
N THR A 123 4.35 13.12 0.07
CA THR A 123 3.81 13.52 1.38
C THR A 123 2.66 12.63 1.81
N ALA A 124 1.75 12.29 0.90
CA ALA A 124 0.67 11.34 1.17
C ALA A 124 1.21 9.95 1.53
N ILE A 125 2.23 9.47 0.82
CA ILE A 125 2.93 8.22 1.13
C ILE A 125 3.51 8.24 2.55
N SER A 126 4.23 9.30 2.94
CA SER A 126 4.78 9.40 4.29
C SER A 126 3.68 9.42 5.37
N MET A 127 2.50 9.97 5.07
CA MET A 127 1.35 9.89 5.98
C MET A 127 0.77 8.47 6.07
N LEU A 128 0.60 7.79 4.93
CA LEU A 128 0.11 6.40 4.88
C LEU A 128 1.05 5.46 5.62
N ASN A 129 2.36 5.52 5.36
CA ASN A 129 3.35 4.71 6.06
C ASN A 129 3.30 4.90 7.58
N ARG A 130 3.11 6.14 8.06
CA ARG A 130 2.99 6.45 9.49
C ARG A 130 1.72 5.86 10.11
N LEU A 131 0.60 5.85 9.38
CA LEU A 131 -0.68 5.37 9.88
C LEU A 131 -0.82 3.84 9.75
N TYR A 132 -0.38 3.29 8.63
CA TYR A 132 -0.72 1.94 8.20
C TYR A 132 0.48 1.00 8.14
N GLY A 133 1.70 1.49 7.95
CA GLY A 133 2.89 0.63 7.79
C GLY A 133 3.21 -0.24 9.01
N SER A 134 2.70 0.11 10.21
CA SER A 134 2.86 -0.68 11.44
C SER A 134 1.69 -1.62 11.76
N LEU A 135 0.65 -1.60 10.93
CA LEU A 135 -0.48 -2.51 11.09
C LEU A 135 -0.10 -3.92 10.67
N ASP A 136 -0.76 -4.91 11.25
CA ASP A 136 -0.78 -6.24 10.66
C ASP A 136 -1.77 -6.29 9.49
N CYS A 137 -1.74 -7.40 8.76
CA CYS A 137 -2.57 -7.57 7.57
C CYS A 137 -4.08 -7.63 7.87
N GLU A 138 -4.50 -8.18 9.02
CA GLU A 138 -5.91 -8.25 9.39
C GLU A 138 -6.42 -6.86 9.82
N GLU A 139 -5.62 -6.11 10.57
CA GLU A 139 -5.87 -4.71 10.95
C GLU A 139 -6.06 -3.80 9.74
N LEU A 140 -5.11 -3.82 8.79
CA LEU A 140 -5.20 -3.03 7.57
C LEU A 140 -6.44 -3.40 6.75
N LEU A 141 -6.74 -4.69 6.62
CA LEU A 141 -7.90 -5.13 5.87
C LEU A 141 -9.23 -4.77 6.55
N LEU A 142 -9.30 -4.77 7.88
CA LEU A 142 -10.50 -4.30 8.57
C LEU A 142 -10.81 -2.84 8.21
N LEU A 143 -9.79 -1.98 8.19
CA LEU A 143 -9.94 -0.58 7.77
C LEU A 143 -10.41 -0.48 6.32
N ILE A 144 -9.75 -1.20 5.40
CA ILE A 144 -10.14 -1.22 3.99
C ILE A 144 -11.57 -1.70 3.78
N TYR A 145 -12.02 -2.74 4.49
CA TYR A 145 -13.38 -3.25 4.34
C TYR A 145 -14.45 -2.36 4.98
N THR A 146 -14.06 -1.59 5.99
CA THR A 146 -14.97 -0.62 6.62
C THR A 146 -15.19 0.57 5.68
N GLU A 147 -14.11 1.08 5.07
CA GLU A 147 -14.19 2.24 4.17
C GLU A 147 -14.68 1.88 2.76
N PHE A 148 -14.38 0.67 2.28
CA PHE A 148 -14.70 0.20 0.92
C PHE A 148 -15.40 -1.17 0.96
N PRO A 149 -16.63 -1.25 1.50
CA PRO A 149 -17.33 -2.52 1.72
C PRO A 149 -17.61 -3.29 0.44
N GLU A 150 -17.67 -2.64 -0.71
CA GLU A 150 -17.87 -3.28 -2.02
C GLU A 150 -16.76 -4.26 -2.39
N TYR A 151 -15.56 -4.12 -1.81
CA TYR A 151 -14.42 -5.02 -2.04
C TYR A 151 -14.46 -6.29 -1.19
N THR A 152 -15.48 -6.45 -0.33
CA THR A 152 -15.69 -7.69 0.44
C THR A 152 -16.30 -8.81 -0.39
N GLU A 153 -16.96 -8.50 -1.51
CA GLU A 153 -17.76 -9.43 -2.32
C GLU A 153 -17.01 -10.70 -2.75
N LYS A 154 -15.72 -10.57 -3.08
CA LYS A 154 -14.86 -11.68 -3.50
C LYS A 154 -13.85 -12.09 -2.43
N SER A 155 -13.91 -11.50 -1.24
CA SER A 155 -12.90 -11.71 -0.21
C SER A 155 -13.04 -13.08 0.45
N GLU A 156 -11.95 -13.85 0.47
CA GLU A 156 -11.89 -15.14 1.15
C GLU A 156 -11.50 -14.99 2.64
N VAL A 157 -11.00 -13.82 3.03
CA VAL A 157 -10.51 -13.56 4.40
C VAL A 157 -11.48 -12.71 5.23
N TYR A 158 -12.50 -12.12 4.59
CA TYR A 158 -13.44 -11.19 5.22
C TYR A 158 -14.15 -11.79 6.43
N SER A 159 -14.76 -12.97 6.30
CA SER A 159 -15.51 -13.59 7.39
C SER A 159 -14.64 -13.86 8.63
N ASN A 160 -13.39 -14.28 8.42
CA ASN A 160 -12.43 -14.48 9.51
C ASN A 160 -12.06 -13.15 10.18
N ILE A 161 -11.79 -12.10 9.41
CA ILE A 161 -11.47 -10.75 9.95
C ILE A 161 -12.65 -10.20 10.76
N ILE A 162 -13.88 -10.28 10.24
CA ILE A 162 -15.07 -9.79 10.93
C ILE A 162 -15.37 -10.58 12.20
N SER A 163 -15.10 -11.89 12.23
CA SER A 163 -15.25 -12.67 13.47
C SER A 163 -14.34 -12.20 14.60
N LYS A 164 -13.25 -11.49 14.28
CA LYS A 164 -12.28 -10.91 15.22
C LYS A 164 -12.41 -9.39 15.33
N LYS A 165 -13.44 -8.78 14.73
CA LYS A 165 -13.57 -7.32 14.53
C LYS A 165 -13.29 -6.52 15.80
N THR A 166 -13.89 -6.91 16.92
CA THR A 166 -13.71 -6.22 18.22
C THR A 166 -12.26 -6.26 18.72
N ASN A 167 -11.58 -7.40 18.58
CA ASN A 167 -10.18 -7.52 19.01
C ASN A 167 -9.26 -6.69 18.11
N ILE A 168 -9.49 -6.72 16.80
CA ILE A 168 -8.73 -5.92 15.84
C ILE A 168 -8.97 -4.42 16.09
N ALA A 169 -10.22 -4.00 16.30
CA ALA A 169 -10.58 -2.62 16.62
C ALA A 169 -9.91 -2.13 17.90
N LYS A 170 -9.83 -2.98 18.93
CA LYS A 170 -9.09 -2.66 20.15
C LYS A 170 -7.62 -2.38 19.87
N ASN A 171 -6.94 -3.24 19.10
CA ASN A 171 -5.54 -3.04 18.75
C ASN A 171 -5.34 -1.75 17.96
N LEU A 172 -6.21 -1.46 16.97
CA LEU A 172 -6.18 -0.23 16.20
C LEU A 172 -6.33 1.02 17.08
N PHE A 173 -7.21 0.96 18.08
CA PHE A 173 -7.42 2.04 19.04
C PHE A 173 -6.20 2.23 19.96
N GLU A 174 -5.64 1.15 20.49
CA GLU A 174 -4.42 1.19 21.32
C GLU A 174 -3.21 1.74 20.53
N LYS A 175 -3.14 1.46 19.23
CA LYS A 175 -2.16 2.04 18.30
C LYS A 175 -2.45 3.49 17.90
N LYS A 176 -3.58 4.07 18.35
CA LYS A 176 -4.05 5.43 18.01
C LYS A 176 -4.29 5.65 16.52
N VAL A 177 -4.61 4.58 15.79
CA VAL A 177 -4.92 4.65 14.35
C VAL A 177 -6.38 5.02 14.12
N ILE A 178 -7.27 4.66 15.06
CA ILE A 178 -8.69 5.02 15.04
C ILE A 178 -9.07 5.83 16.28
N SER A 179 -10.12 6.65 16.16
CA SER A 179 -10.71 7.39 17.29
C SER A 179 -11.50 6.47 18.22
N GLU A 180 -11.83 6.98 19.42
CA GLU A 180 -12.74 6.29 20.35
C GLU A 180 -14.13 6.07 19.73
N GLU A 181 -14.63 7.05 18.99
CA GLU A 181 -15.89 6.94 18.24
C GLU A 181 -15.85 5.76 17.26
N LYS A 182 -14.80 5.68 16.44
CA LYS A 182 -14.64 4.58 15.46
C LYS A 182 -14.42 3.24 16.14
N TYR A 183 -13.74 3.20 17.29
CA TYR A 183 -13.62 2.00 18.11
C TYR A 183 -14.98 1.50 18.60
N ASN A 184 -15.82 2.39 19.11
CA ASN A 184 -17.16 2.05 19.60
C ASN A 184 -18.06 1.55 18.46
N GLU A 185 -18.02 2.19 17.30
CA GLU A 185 -18.69 1.74 16.06
C GLU A 185 -18.25 0.32 15.68
N LEU A 186 -16.94 0.08 15.59
CA LEU A 186 -16.39 -1.24 15.24
C LEU A 186 -16.57 -2.29 16.34
N SER A 187 -16.82 -1.90 17.57
CA SER A 187 -17.03 -2.84 18.67
C SER A 187 -18.51 -3.18 18.88
N GLY A 188 -19.43 -2.49 18.20
CA GLY A 188 -20.87 -2.63 18.41
C GLY A 188 -21.33 -2.11 19.78
N ILE A 189 -20.61 -1.11 20.31
CA ILE A 189 -20.92 -0.45 21.59
C ILE A 189 -21.92 0.72 21.36
N LEU A 190 -22.29 0.98 20.10
CA LEU A 190 -23.28 1.96 19.65
C LEU A 190 -24.32 1.28 18.74
#